data_AF-A0A3B9ABP2-F1
#
_entry.id   AF-A0A3B9ABP2-F1
#
_cell.length_a   1.000
_cell.length_b   1.000
_cell.length_c   1.000
_cell.angle_alpha   90.00
_cell.angle_beta   90.00
_cell.angle_gamma   90.00
#
_symmetry.space_group_name_H-M   'P 1'
#
loop_
_entity.id
_entity.type
_entity.pdbx_description
1 polymer ?
#
loop_
_entity_poly.entity_id
_entity_poly.type
_entity_poly.pdbx_seq_one_letter_code
_entity_poly.pdbx_strand_id
1 'polypeptide(L)' 'MSNIDERVLKMVAEQLGVKEEDVKPDSSFVDDLGA' A
#
# COMPACT_ATOMS: atom_id res chain seq x y z
N MET A 1 -20.40 2.11 -1.66
CA MET A 1 -19.68 0.98 -2.30
C MET A 1 -18.24 1.13 -1.88
N SER A 2 -17.69 0.18 -1.10
CA SER A 2 -16.30 0.26 -0.65
C SER A 2 -15.37 0.27 -1.85
N ASN A 3 -14.54 1.30 -1.97
CA ASN A 3 -13.59 1.43 -3.08
C ASN A 3 -12.55 0.32 -2.94
N ILE A 4 -12.30 -0.41 -4.03
CA ILE A 4 -11.30 -1.49 -4.03
C ILE A 4 -9.93 -0.92 -3.67
N ASP A 5 -9.64 0.28 -4.14
CA ASP A 5 -8.39 1.00 -3.92
C ASP A 5 -8.09 1.21 -2.42
N GLU A 6 -9.09 1.61 -1.63
CA GLU A 6 -8.94 1.78 -0.17
C GLU A 6 -8.63 0.45 0.53
N ARG A 7 -9.24 -0.65 0.08
CA ARG A 7 -9.00 -1.98 0.65
C ARG A 7 -7.61 -2.48 0.30
N VAL A 8 -7.18 -2.26 -0.93
CA VAL A 8 -5.83 -2.65 -1.39
C VAL A 8 -4.77 -1.83 -0.67
N LEU A 9 -4.94 -0.51 -0.58
CA LEU A 9 -4.01 0.39 0.12
C LEU A 9 -3.80 -0.06 1.57
N LYS A 10 -4.90 -0.28 2.30
CA LYS A 10 -4.85 -0.74 3.68
C LYS A 10 -4.17 -2.11 3.83
N MET A 11 -4.50 -3.06 2.95
CA MET A 11 -3.86 -4.39 2.97
C MET A 11 -2.35 -4.32 2.70
N VAL A 12 -1.93 -3.50 1.74
CA VAL A 12 -0.51 -3.34 1.40
C VAL A 12 0.25 -2.69 2.55
N ALA A 13 -0.28 -1.60 3.11
CA ALA A 13 0.34 -0.91 4.23
C ALA A 13 0.48 -1.83 5.46
N GLU A 14 -0.59 -2.56 5.81
CA GLU A 14 -0.60 -3.49 6.94
C GLU A 14 0.39 -4.65 6.75
N GLN A 15 0.42 -5.26 5.58
CA GLN A 15 1.24 -6.43 5.32
C GLN A 15 2.74 -6.11 5.25
N LEU A 16 3.08 -4.91 4.75
CA LEU A 16 4.47 -4.44 4.68
C LEU A 16 4.91 -3.72 5.95
N GLY A 17 3.99 -3.43 6.88
CA GLY A 17 4.30 -2.67 8.09
C GLY A 17 4.69 -1.21 7.82
N VAL A 18 4.27 -0.66 6.67
CA VAL A 18 4.48 0.73 6.27
C VAL A 18 3.19 1.52 6.52
N LYS A 19 3.26 2.86 6.43
CA LYS A 19 2.05 3.67 6.59
C LYS A 19 1.30 3.77 5.26
N GLU A 20 -0.02 3.91 5.34
CA GLU A 20 -0.87 4.13 4.15
C GLU A 20 -0.45 5.36 3.33
N GLU A 21 0.12 6.39 3.98
CA GLU A 21 0.64 7.60 3.33
C GLU A 21 1.91 7.36 2.48
N ASP A 22 2.63 6.28 2.76
CA ASP A 22 3.86 5.90 2.05
C ASP A 22 3.57 5.02 0.82
N VAL A 23 2.37 4.41 0.76
CA VAL A 23 1.94 3.55 -0.35
C VAL A 23 1.28 4.40 -1.43
N LYS A 24 1.98 4.65 -2.53
CA LYS A 24 1.41 5.35 -3.69
C LYS A 24 1.04 4.35 -4.80
N PRO A 25 0.07 4.68 -5.67
CA PRO A 25 -0.31 3.81 -6.78
C PRO A 25 0.84 3.48 -7.75
N ASP A 26 1.87 4.32 -7.78
CA ASP A 26 3.07 4.20 -8.60
C ASP A 26 4.29 3.64 -7.85
N SER A 27 4.15 3.31 -6.55
CA SER A 27 5.24 2.73 -5.75
C SER A 27 5.58 1.30 -6.18
N SER A 28 6.89 1.02 -6.30
CA SER A 28 7.42 -0.34 -6.40
C SER A 28 7.37 -1.02 -5.04
N PHE A 29 6.78 -2.22 -4.98
CA PHE A 29 6.75 -3.02 -3.76
C PHE A 29 8.15 -3.31 -3.22
N VAL A 30 9.11 -3.56 -4.10
CA VAL A 30 10.49 -3.93 -3.72
C VAL A 30 11.35 -2.69 -3.51
N ASP A 31 11.37 -1.78 -4.48
CA ASP A 31 12.32 -0.66 -4.47
C ASP A 31 11.87 0.47 -3.53
N ASP A 32 10.57 0.72 -3.41
CA ASP A 32 10.03 1.84 -2.64
C ASP A 32 9.47 1.42 -1.29
N LEU A 33 8.81 0.26 -1.21
CA LEU A 33 8.14 -0.22 0.01
C LEU A 33 8.93 -1.30 0.77
N GLY A 34 10.04 -1.80 0.21
CA GLY A 34 10.95 -2.72 0.89
C GLY A 34 10.36 -4.11 1.18
N ALA A 35 9.42 -4.56 0.35
CA ALA A 35 8.90 -5.93 0.32
C ALA A 35 9.95 -6.95 -0.16
#